data_AF-A0A6L4ZN94-F1
#
_entry.id   AF-A0A6L4ZN94-F1
#
_cell.length_a   1.000
_cell.length_b   1.000
_cell.length_c   1.000
_cell.angle_alpha   90.00
_cell.angle_beta   90.00
_cell.angle_gamma   90.00
#
_symmetry.space_group_name_H-M   'P 1'
#
loop_
_entity.id
_entity.type
_entity.pdbx_description
1 polymer ?
#
loop_
_entity_poly.entity_id
_entity_poly.type
_entity_poly.pdbx_seq_one_letter_code
_entity_poly.pdbx_strand_id
1 'polypeptide(L)'
;YASGNAADGLGNSEGDFIYTTSAQVGAPSDPVITLGSPNGGEMIQGGKPFTIKWSSTNALSHDILIQLNGLTDIPKTIASGLAGNTQEFLWSVPANIPTMRARIIVVAQGASSRADSDVSDKDFIILADQQIPGPTITNIKVTEKKLTVEGSGFTLQTLITVNGIAFNLPPKLNSTASTLTQKGIATNGNTVGQLIPSKSTVRLLFINPDGGVTEKLYTRP
;
A
#
# COMPACT_ATOMS: atom_id res chain seq x y z
N TYR A 1 -7.46 46.72 35.15
CA TYR A 1 -8.65 47.56 35.43
C TYR A 1 -9.85 46.63 35.41
N ALA A 2 -10.62 46.38 36.47
CA ALA A 2 -10.91 47.17 37.66
C ALA A 2 -10.69 46.35 38.95
N SER A 3 -10.19 47.00 40.00
CA SER A 3 -10.19 46.46 41.37
C SER A 3 -11.46 46.94 42.06
N GLY A 4 -12.46 46.06 42.18
CA GLY A 4 -13.62 46.29 43.04
C GLY A 4 -13.43 45.49 44.31
N ASN A 5 -13.25 46.15 45.45
CA ASN A 5 -13.30 45.49 46.75
C ASN A 5 -14.76 45.14 47.05
N ALA A 6 -15.06 43.86 47.23
CA ALA A 6 -16.31 43.45 47.84
C ALA A 6 -16.21 43.71 49.35
N ALA A 7 -16.88 44.75 49.84
CA ALA A 7 -17.21 44.84 51.27
C ALA A 7 -18.55 44.12 51.45
N ASP A 8 -18.67 43.29 52.49
CA ASP A 8 -20.01 42.98 52.98
C ASP A 8 -20.66 44.32 53.39
N GLY A 9 -21.97 44.47 53.26
CA GLY A 9 -22.66 45.74 53.49
C GLY A 9 -22.60 46.28 54.92
N LEU A 10 -21.61 45.90 55.74
CA LEU A 10 -21.43 46.23 57.15
C LEU A 10 -20.05 46.83 57.48
N GLY A 11 -19.17 47.00 56.49
CA GLY A 11 -17.93 47.79 56.64
C GLY A 11 -16.77 47.07 57.35
N ASN A 12 -16.82 45.74 57.43
CA ASN A 12 -15.68 44.95 57.89
C ASN A 12 -14.84 44.46 56.70
N SER A 13 -13.51 44.55 56.82
CA SER A 13 -12.58 44.01 55.83
C SER A 13 -12.51 42.49 55.97
N GLU A 14 -13.42 41.77 55.32
CA GLU A 14 -13.21 40.37 54.98
C GLU A 14 -11.99 40.34 54.03
N GLY A 15 -10.86 39.80 54.50
CA GLY A 15 -9.59 39.84 53.77
C GLY A 15 -9.72 39.40 52.31
N ASP A 16 -9.00 40.10 51.43
CA ASP A 16 -8.96 39.84 50.00
C ASP A 16 -8.33 38.48 49.71
N PHE A 17 -9.15 37.42 49.65
CA PHE A 17 -8.70 36.11 49.20
C PHE A 17 -8.62 36.09 47.68
N ILE A 18 -7.53 36.63 47.14
CA ILE A 18 -7.20 36.46 45.73
C ILE A 18 -6.76 35.00 45.52
N TYR A 19 -7.68 34.14 45.09
CA TYR A 19 -7.32 32.84 44.50
C TYR A 19 -6.72 33.08 43.12
N THR A 20 -5.44 33.43 43.06
CA THR A 20 -4.72 33.38 41.77
C THR A 20 -4.44 31.92 41.44
N THR A 21 -5.18 31.37 40.49
CA THR A 21 -4.73 30.16 39.78
C THR A 21 -3.67 30.60 38.78
N SER A 22 -2.39 30.56 39.18
CA SER A 22 -1.30 30.74 38.22
C SER A 22 -1.21 29.49 37.34
N ALA A 23 -1.81 29.52 36.15
CA ALA A 23 -1.54 28.53 35.13
C ALA A 23 -0.13 28.79 34.57
N GLN A 24 0.84 27.97 34.95
CA GLN A 24 2.13 27.93 34.27
C GLN A 24 1.92 27.26 32.91
N VAL A 25 1.72 28.06 31.86
CA VAL A 25 1.82 27.54 30.49
C VAL A 25 3.30 27.41 30.19
N GLY A 26 3.85 26.21 30.41
CA GLY A 26 5.19 25.87 29.94
C GLY A 26 5.31 26.14 28.44
N ALA A 27 6.48 26.62 28.00
CA ALA A 27 6.72 26.80 26.57
C ALA A 27 6.43 25.49 25.82
N PRO A 28 5.78 25.54 24.63
CA PRO A 28 5.49 24.34 23.86
C PRO A 28 6.79 23.57 23.59
N SER A 29 6.87 22.33 24.06
CA SER A 29 7.96 21.42 23.78
C SER A 29 7.87 20.89 22.36
N ASP A 30 9.01 20.80 21.67
CA ASP A 30 9.06 20.21 20.33
C ASP A 30 8.72 18.71 20.41
N PRO A 31 7.97 18.19 19.42
CA PRO A 31 7.85 16.75 19.26
C PRO A 31 9.24 16.15 19.00
N VAL A 32 9.45 14.94 19.49
CA VAL A 32 10.65 14.15 19.19
C VAL A 32 10.18 12.79 18.72
N ILE A 33 10.74 12.28 17.63
CA ILE A 33 10.39 10.95 17.11
C ILE A 33 11.62 10.14 16.71
N THR A 34 11.54 8.82 16.88
CA THR A 34 12.53 7.86 16.41
C THR A 34 11.82 6.64 15.84
N LEU A 35 12.10 6.31 14.59
CA LEU A 35 11.57 5.14 13.89
C LEU A 35 12.37 3.90 14.32
N GLY A 36 11.66 2.91 14.89
CA GLY A 36 12.27 1.65 15.33
C GLY A 36 12.18 0.53 14.31
N SER A 37 11.12 0.49 13.49
CA SER A 37 10.93 -0.55 12.46
C SER A 37 9.92 -0.10 11.39
N PRO A 38 10.19 -0.32 10.09
CA PRO A 38 11.45 -0.85 9.56
C PRO A 38 12.53 0.25 9.61
N ASN A 39 13.75 -0.13 9.98
CA ASN A 39 14.86 0.79 10.11
C ASN A 39 16.04 0.45 9.16
N GLY A 40 15.96 -0.65 8.42
CA GLY A 40 16.86 -0.98 7.33
C GLY A 40 17.34 -2.42 7.32
N GLY A 41 17.41 -3.01 6.12
CA GLY A 41 17.83 -4.40 5.92
C GLY A 41 16.74 -5.46 6.14
N GLU A 42 15.55 -5.08 6.60
CA GLU A 42 14.42 -5.99 6.71
C GLU A 42 13.95 -6.47 5.32
N MET A 43 13.35 -7.66 5.30
CA MET A 43 12.60 -8.17 4.17
C MET A 43 11.13 -8.29 4.56
N ILE A 44 10.29 -7.48 3.93
CA ILE A 44 8.85 -7.41 4.17
C ILE A 44 8.13 -8.08 3.01
N GLN A 45 7.15 -8.92 3.31
CA GLN A 45 6.36 -9.60 2.30
C GLN A 45 5.21 -8.70 1.84
N GLY A 46 5.18 -8.33 0.55
CA GLY A 46 4.01 -7.68 -0.06
C GLY A 46 2.75 -8.52 0.15
N GLY A 47 1.60 -7.87 0.31
CA GLY A 47 0.31 -8.53 0.52
C GLY A 47 0.10 -9.10 1.94
N LYS A 48 1.09 -8.97 2.84
CA LYS A 48 0.98 -9.36 4.25
C LYS A 48 0.98 -8.12 5.16
N PRO A 49 0.32 -8.18 6.31
CA PRO A 49 0.40 -7.08 7.27
C PRO A 49 1.81 -7.00 7.87
N PHE A 50 2.29 -5.79 8.12
CA PHE A 50 3.56 -5.50 8.76
C PHE A 50 3.40 -4.38 9.79
N THR A 51 3.98 -4.53 10.97
CA THR A 51 3.89 -3.49 12.02
C THR A 51 5.03 -2.49 11.89
N ILE A 52 4.68 -1.24 11.61
CA ILE A 52 5.59 -0.09 11.70
C ILE A 52 5.62 0.37 13.16
N LYS A 53 6.80 0.60 13.73
CA LYS A 53 6.98 0.96 15.14
C LYS A 53 7.91 2.15 15.29
N TRP A 54 7.55 3.10 16.14
CA TRP A 54 8.35 4.27 16.48
C TRP A 54 8.23 4.57 17.98
N SER A 55 9.02 5.53 18.45
CA SER A 55 8.86 6.13 19.78
C SER A 55 8.80 7.63 19.64
N SER A 56 7.85 8.28 20.29
CA SER A 56 7.72 9.74 20.26
C SER A 56 7.32 10.36 21.59
N THR A 57 7.65 11.65 21.74
CA THR A 57 7.19 12.49 22.86
C THR A 57 6.65 13.81 22.32
N ASN A 58 5.77 14.47 23.10
CA ASN A 58 5.13 15.75 22.76
C ASN A 58 4.40 15.79 21.40
N ALA A 59 4.07 14.63 20.83
CA ALA A 59 3.29 14.52 19.61
C ALA A 59 1.79 14.66 19.91
N LEU A 60 1.08 15.42 19.07
CA LEU A 60 -0.38 15.48 19.01
C LEU A 60 -0.92 14.50 17.97
N SER A 61 -0.19 14.30 16.87
CA SER A 61 -0.53 13.29 15.86
C SER A 61 0.69 12.77 15.11
N HIS A 62 0.49 11.69 14.35
CA HIS A 62 1.51 11.11 13.47
C HIS A 62 1.00 10.85 12.06
N ASP A 63 1.86 11.06 11.08
CA ASP A 63 1.70 10.63 9.70
C ASP A 63 2.79 9.63 9.33
N ILE A 64 2.45 8.65 8.49
CA ILE A 64 3.37 7.62 8.00
C ILE A 64 3.42 7.71 6.48
N LEU A 65 4.63 7.82 5.94
CA LEU A 65 4.89 7.91 4.50
C LEU A 65 5.86 6.81 4.06
N ILE A 66 5.87 6.53 2.75
CA ILE A 66 6.78 5.57 2.11
C ILE A 66 7.38 6.12 0.83
N GLN A 67 8.64 5.80 0.59
CA GLN A 67 9.33 5.95 -0.70
C GLN A 67 9.77 4.57 -1.20
N LEU A 68 9.76 4.36 -2.52
CA LEU A 68 10.06 3.05 -3.11
C LEU A 68 11.37 3.00 -3.90
N ASN A 69 11.94 4.15 -4.28
CA ASN A 69 13.25 4.26 -4.92
C ASN A 69 14.30 4.96 -4.02
N GLY A 70 14.24 4.73 -2.71
CA GLY A 70 15.04 5.46 -1.72
C GLY A 70 14.58 6.91 -1.56
N LEU A 71 15.46 7.78 -1.04
CA LEU A 71 15.15 9.17 -0.73
C LEU A 71 14.93 10.10 -1.94
N THR A 72 14.91 9.56 -3.18
CA THR A 72 14.77 10.35 -4.41
C THR A 72 13.33 10.48 -4.92
N ASP A 73 12.40 9.68 -4.41
CA ASP A 73 10.99 9.72 -4.81
C ASP A 73 10.18 10.70 -3.97
N ILE A 74 9.04 11.16 -4.50
CA ILE A 74 8.02 11.85 -3.70
C ILE A 74 7.41 10.84 -2.70
N PRO A 75 7.44 11.12 -1.38
CA PRO A 75 6.81 10.24 -0.40
C PRO A 75 5.31 10.07 -0.63
N LYS A 76 4.82 8.84 -0.47
CA LYS A 76 3.40 8.48 -0.55
C LYS A 76 2.85 8.21 0.85
N THR A 77 1.65 8.68 1.13
CA THR A 77 1.02 8.47 2.45
C THR A 77 0.55 7.03 2.62
N ILE A 78 0.94 6.42 3.74
CA ILE A 78 0.38 5.15 4.24
C ILE A 78 -0.79 5.43 5.20
N ALA A 79 -0.58 6.35 6.16
CA ALA A 79 -1.57 6.74 7.14
C ALA A 79 -1.34 8.20 7.55
N SER A 80 -2.38 8.88 8.00
CA SER A 80 -2.30 10.24 8.52
C SER A 80 -3.20 10.45 9.72
N GLY A 81 -2.83 11.41 10.57
CA GLY A 81 -3.62 11.82 11.74
C GLY A 81 -3.76 10.75 12.81
N LEU A 82 -2.79 9.83 12.93
CA LEU A 82 -2.76 8.86 14.02
C LEU A 82 -2.60 9.61 15.35
N ALA A 83 -3.22 9.14 16.43
CA ALA A 83 -3.18 9.84 17.72
C ALA A 83 -1.74 9.99 18.24
N GLY A 84 -1.45 11.09 18.93
CA GLY A 84 -0.11 11.41 19.45
C GLY A 84 0.46 10.42 20.47
N ASN A 85 -0.37 9.56 21.07
CA ASN A 85 0.06 8.46 21.94
C ASN A 85 0.26 7.13 21.20
N THR A 86 -0.03 7.08 19.89
CA THR A 86 0.21 5.91 19.04
C THR A 86 1.70 5.77 18.78
N GLN A 87 2.23 4.56 18.94
CA GLN A 87 3.66 4.24 18.75
C GLN A 87 3.87 3.09 17.75
N GLU A 88 2.79 2.53 17.22
CA GLU A 88 2.84 1.51 16.18
C GLU A 88 1.62 1.55 15.27
N PHE A 89 1.78 1.04 14.05
CA PHE A 89 0.72 0.95 13.06
C PHE A 89 0.82 -0.37 12.30
N LEU A 90 -0.28 -1.11 12.25
CA LEU A 90 -0.38 -2.33 11.45
C LEU A 90 -0.64 -1.95 9.99
N TRP A 91 0.42 -1.90 9.19
CA TRP A 91 0.36 -1.57 7.78
C TRP A 91 -0.02 -2.78 6.93
N SER A 92 -1.11 -2.65 6.16
CA SER A 92 -1.43 -3.59 5.08
C SER A 92 -0.55 -3.30 3.86
N VAL A 93 0.58 -4.02 3.74
CA VAL A 93 1.55 -3.83 2.66
C VAL A 93 0.90 -4.17 1.31
N PRO A 94 0.81 -3.23 0.34
CA PRO A 94 0.28 -3.55 -0.98
C PRO A 94 1.08 -4.68 -1.66
N ALA A 95 0.39 -5.59 -2.35
CA ALA A 95 1.03 -6.75 -2.97
C ALA A 95 1.90 -6.42 -4.18
N ASN A 96 1.62 -5.30 -4.84
CA ASN A 96 2.16 -4.92 -6.16
C ASN A 96 3.21 -3.79 -6.10
N ILE A 97 3.93 -3.65 -4.97
CA ILE A 97 5.01 -2.66 -4.80
C ILE A 97 6.37 -3.28 -4.45
N PRO A 98 6.83 -4.35 -5.13
CA PRO A 98 8.12 -4.94 -4.82
C PRO A 98 9.25 -3.94 -5.09
N THR A 99 10.21 -3.86 -4.18
CA THR A 99 11.40 -3.00 -4.31
C THR A 99 12.50 -3.44 -3.36
N MET A 100 13.75 -3.08 -3.67
CA MET A 100 14.90 -3.25 -2.78
C MET A 100 15.30 -1.94 -2.09
N ARG A 101 14.56 -0.86 -2.32
CA ARG A 101 14.93 0.51 -1.93
C ARG A 101 13.83 1.21 -1.14
N ALA A 102 13.03 0.47 -0.38
CA ALA A 102 11.94 1.07 0.38
C ALA A 102 12.47 1.84 1.61
N ARG A 103 11.82 2.96 1.93
CA ARG A 103 12.07 3.78 3.13
C ARG A 103 10.75 4.23 3.74
N ILE A 104 10.62 4.12 5.07
CA ILE A 104 9.49 4.67 5.82
C ILE A 104 9.92 5.99 6.44
N ILE A 105 8.99 6.94 6.45
CA ILE A 105 9.11 8.21 7.15
C ILE A 105 7.95 8.28 8.12
N VAL A 106 8.21 8.62 9.38
CA VAL A 106 7.16 8.95 10.35
C VAL A 106 7.33 10.39 10.78
N VAL A 107 6.25 11.16 10.69
CA VAL A 107 6.21 12.57 11.05
C VAL A 107 5.38 12.72 12.30
N ALA A 108 5.95 13.31 13.35
CA ALA A 108 5.23 13.72 14.56
C ALA A 108 4.86 15.20 14.47
N GLN A 109 3.58 15.50 14.59
CA GLN A 109 3.06 16.87 14.64
C GLN A 109 2.83 17.26 16.10
N GLY A 110 3.39 18.39 16.52
CA GLY A 110 3.25 18.96 17.86
C GLY A 110 2.35 20.20 17.88
N ALA A 111 2.30 20.86 19.04
CA ALA A 111 1.57 22.12 19.19
C ALA A 111 2.23 23.26 18.39
N SER A 112 1.44 24.31 18.09
CA SER A 112 1.95 25.54 17.47
C SER A 112 2.68 25.32 16.13
N SER A 113 2.25 24.32 15.35
CA SER A 113 2.86 23.95 14.05
C SER A 113 4.31 23.46 14.14
N ARG A 114 4.76 23.00 15.31
CA ARG A 114 6.04 22.31 15.47
C ARG A 114 5.91 20.90 14.95
N ALA A 115 6.95 20.37 14.31
CA ALA A 115 6.98 19.01 13.81
C ALA A 115 8.39 18.45 13.86
N ASP A 116 8.48 17.14 13.99
CA ASP A 116 9.71 16.37 13.86
C ASP A 116 9.43 15.14 12.99
N SER A 117 10.46 14.57 12.37
CA SER A 117 10.30 13.41 11.53
C SER A 117 11.54 12.53 11.57
N ASP A 118 11.32 11.23 11.51
CA ASP A 118 12.40 10.27 11.36
C ASP A 118 12.18 9.35 10.16
N VAL A 119 13.28 8.92 9.55
CA VAL A 119 13.31 8.10 8.34
C VAL A 119 14.10 6.84 8.61
N SER A 120 13.70 5.70 8.03
CA SER A 120 14.48 4.44 8.17
C SER A 120 15.96 4.72 7.90
N ASP A 121 16.88 4.20 8.71
CA ASP A 121 18.32 4.46 8.55
C ASP A 121 18.87 3.95 7.21
N LYS A 122 18.36 2.79 6.75
CA LYS A 122 18.75 2.18 5.47
C LYS A 122 17.53 1.70 4.67
N ASP A 123 17.80 1.38 3.42
CA ASP A 123 16.83 0.72 2.55
C ASP A 123 16.43 -0.65 3.12
N PHE A 124 15.14 -0.98 3.07
CA PHE A 124 14.61 -2.32 3.29
C PHE A 124 13.97 -2.85 2.01
N ILE A 125 13.74 -4.16 1.98
CA ILE A 125 13.21 -4.87 0.80
C ILE A 125 11.72 -5.14 1.02
N ILE A 126 10.90 -4.83 0.02
CA ILE A 126 9.55 -5.35 -0.11
C ILE A 126 9.58 -6.42 -1.19
N LEU A 127 9.36 -7.67 -0.79
CA LEU A 127 9.23 -8.81 -1.69
C LEU A 127 7.86 -8.78 -2.37
N ALA A 128 7.80 -9.24 -3.62
CA ALA A 128 6.52 -9.47 -4.29
C ALA A 128 5.69 -10.48 -3.49
N ASP A 129 4.38 -10.26 -3.41
CA ASP A 129 3.49 -11.25 -2.80
C ASP A 129 3.57 -12.57 -3.59
N GLN A 130 4.03 -13.64 -2.95
CA GLN A 130 4.11 -14.96 -3.57
C GLN A 130 2.71 -15.59 -3.80
N GLN A 131 1.63 -14.93 -3.36
CA GLN A 131 0.25 -15.38 -3.48
C GLN A 131 -0.70 -14.40 -4.19
N ILE A 132 -0.22 -13.51 -5.08
CA ILE A 132 -1.16 -12.69 -5.86
C ILE A 132 -2.07 -13.64 -6.63
N PRO A 133 -3.38 -13.68 -6.32
CA PRO A 133 -4.27 -14.62 -6.99
C PRO A 133 -4.34 -14.21 -8.46
N GLY A 134 -4.07 -15.16 -9.35
CA GLY A 134 -4.30 -14.94 -10.76
C GLY A 134 -5.78 -14.76 -11.09
N PRO A 135 -6.09 -14.40 -12.35
CA PRO A 135 -7.46 -14.26 -12.79
C PRO A 135 -8.23 -15.58 -12.65
N THR A 136 -9.49 -15.53 -12.21
CA THR A 136 -10.35 -16.71 -12.15
C THR A 136 -10.87 -17.03 -13.54
N ILE A 137 -10.68 -18.27 -13.99
CA ILE A 137 -11.10 -18.72 -15.33
C ILE A 137 -12.38 -19.55 -15.21
N THR A 138 -13.46 -19.08 -15.86
CA THR A 138 -14.77 -19.76 -15.83
C THR A 138 -15.05 -20.52 -17.13
N ASN A 139 -14.59 -20.01 -18.27
CA ASN A 139 -14.85 -20.65 -19.56
C ASN A 139 -13.71 -20.37 -20.57
N ILE A 140 -13.44 -21.35 -21.43
CA ILE A 140 -12.40 -21.29 -22.47
C ILE A 140 -12.98 -21.80 -23.78
N LYS A 141 -12.93 -20.96 -24.83
CA LYS A 141 -13.36 -21.31 -26.18
C LYS A 141 -12.24 -21.06 -27.18
N VAL A 142 -11.87 -22.11 -27.90
CA VAL A 142 -10.83 -22.05 -28.94
C VAL A 142 -11.41 -22.31 -30.32
N THR A 143 -11.01 -21.47 -31.28
CA THR A 143 -11.15 -21.72 -32.71
C THR A 143 -9.78 -21.65 -33.37
N GLU A 144 -9.70 -21.93 -34.67
CA GLU A 144 -8.45 -21.81 -35.44
C GLU A 144 -7.79 -20.42 -35.33
N LYS A 145 -8.61 -19.37 -35.18
CA LYS A 145 -8.15 -17.97 -35.24
C LYS A 145 -8.09 -17.27 -33.88
N LYS A 146 -8.80 -17.78 -32.87
CA LYS A 146 -8.94 -17.08 -31.59
C LYS A 146 -9.09 -18.01 -30.40
N LEU A 147 -8.52 -17.58 -29.29
CA LEU A 147 -8.76 -18.10 -27.95
C LEU A 147 -9.55 -17.03 -27.20
N THR A 148 -10.76 -17.36 -26.76
CA THR A 148 -11.60 -16.50 -25.92
C THR A 148 -11.69 -17.12 -24.54
N VAL A 149 -11.43 -16.32 -23.51
CA VAL A 149 -11.42 -16.76 -22.12
C VAL A 149 -12.30 -15.83 -21.30
N GLU A 150 -13.25 -16.39 -20.59
CA GLU A 150 -14.16 -15.68 -19.70
C GLU A 150 -13.77 -15.94 -18.25
N GLY A 151 -13.98 -14.94 -17.40
CA GLY A 151 -13.51 -14.99 -16.04
C GLY A 151 -13.64 -13.65 -15.31
N SER A 152 -12.90 -13.53 -14.21
CA SER A 152 -12.79 -12.32 -13.41
C SER A 152 -11.35 -12.11 -12.95
N GLY A 153 -11.01 -10.89 -12.53
CA GLY A 153 -9.66 -10.56 -12.03
C GLY A 153 -8.62 -10.38 -13.14
N PHE A 154 -9.03 -10.25 -14.40
CA PHE A 154 -8.12 -9.85 -15.47
C PHE A 154 -7.76 -8.36 -15.31
N THR A 155 -6.50 -8.04 -15.57
CA THR A 155 -5.99 -6.66 -15.57
C THR A 155 -5.56 -6.24 -16.98
N LEU A 156 -5.43 -4.93 -17.24
CA LEU A 156 -4.86 -4.46 -18.49
C LEU A 156 -3.48 -5.10 -18.69
N GLN A 157 -3.19 -5.55 -19.91
CA GLN A 157 -1.95 -6.24 -20.28
C GLN A 157 -1.77 -7.66 -19.68
N THR A 158 -2.84 -8.29 -19.16
CA THR A 158 -2.80 -9.73 -18.86
C THR A 158 -2.28 -10.51 -20.07
N LEU A 159 -1.30 -11.39 -19.87
CA LEU A 159 -0.73 -12.23 -20.91
C LEU A 159 -1.32 -13.64 -20.87
N ILE A 160 -1.31 -14.31 -22.03
CA ILE A 160 -1.64 -15.73 -22.16
C ILE A 160 -0.46 -16.45 -22.81
N THR A 161 -0.06 -17.57 -22.21
CA THR A 161 0.88 -18.51 -22.85
C THR A 161 0.24 -19.89 -23.01
N VAL A 162 0.67 -20.62 -24.03
CA VAL A 162 0.26 -22.01 -24.29
C VAL A 162 1.50 -22.88 -24.27
N ASN A 163 1.58 -23.81 -23.32
CA ASN A 163 2.77 -24.63 -23.07
C ASN A 163 4.05 -23.77 -22.92
N GLY A 164 3.92 -22.59 -22.30
CA GLY A 164 5.02 -21.63 -22.12
C GLY A 164 5.30 -20.73 -23.34
N ILE A 165 4.59 -20.91 -24.45
CA ILE A 165 4.79 -20.13 -25.68
C ILE A 165 3.88 -18.90 -25.65
N ALA A 166 4.46 -17.72 -25.75
CA ALA A 166 3.77 -16.43 -25.78
C ALA A 166 3.31 -16.04 -27.20
N PHE A 167 2.37 -15.09 -27.28
CA PHE A 167 1.93 -14.46 -28.53
C PHE A 167 2.69 -13.18 -28.83
N ASN A 168 2.90 -12.88 -30.12
CA ASN A 168 3.60 -11.66 -30.55
C ASN A 168 2.83 -10.38 -30.17
N LEU A 169 1.51 -10.47 -29.99
CA LEU A 169 0.66 -9.38 -29.55
C LEU A 169 -0.15 -9.81 -28.32
N PRO A 170 -0.37 -8.90 -27.35
CA PRO A 170 -1.13 -9.20 -26.15
C PRO A 170 -2.61 -9.47 -26.48
N PRO A 171 -3.34 -10.21 -25.63
CA PRO A 171 -4.77 -10.41 -25.79
C PRO A 171 -5.51 -9.10 -25.56
N LYS A 172 -6.67 -8.96 -26.21
CA LYS A 172 -7.58 -7.83 -25.96
C LYS A 172 -8.46 -8.15 -24.76
N LEU A 173 -8.45 -7.28 -23.75
CA LEU A 173 -9.40 -7.28 -22.65
C LEU A 173 -10.62 -6.44 -23.01
N ASN A 174 -11.83 -6.93 -22.72
CA ASN A 174 -13.04 -6.14 -22.91
C ASN A 174 -13.18 -5.05 -21.83
N SER A 175 -14.08 -4.09 -22.06
CA SER A 175 -14.29 -2.95 -21.16
C SER A 175 -14.75 -3.33 -19.75
N THR A 176 -15.40 -4.49 -19.58
CA THR A 176 -15.88 -5.00 -18.29
C THR A 176 -14.85 -5.89 -17.57
N ALA A 177 -13.63 -6.01 -18.10
CA ALA A 177 -12.55 -6.84 -17.55
C ALA A 177 -12.94 -8.32 -17.29
N SER A 178 -13.87 -8.86 -18.07
CA SER A 178 -14.44 -10.21 -17.90
C SER A 178 -14.09 -11.17 -19.03
N THR A 179 -13.52 -10.68 -20.13
CA THR A 179 -13.19 -11.52 -21.29
C THR A 179 -11.87 -11.10 -21.92
N LEU A 180 -10.94 -12.06 -22.03
CA LEU A 180 -9.74 -11.96 -22.85
C LEU A 180 -9.98 -12.61 -24.21
N THR A 181 -9.54 -11.94 -25.27
CA THR A 181 -9.50 -12.51 -26.62
C THR A 181 -8.10 -12.43 -27.18
N GLN A 182 -7.44 -13.58 -27.29
CA GLN A 182 -6.16 -13.73 -27.96
C GLN A 182 -6.36 -14.09 -29.44
N LYS A 183 -5.61 -13.42 -30.31
CA LYS A 183 -5.54 -13.68 -31.76
C LYS A 183 -4.10 -13.58 -32.23
N GLY A 184 -3.87 -13.95 -33.49
CA GLY A 184 -2.59 -13.76 -34.17
C GLY A 184 -1.68 -14.97 -34.06
N ILE A 185 -0.38 -14.69 -34.12
CA ILE A 185 0.68 -15.69 -34.26
C ILE A 185 1.51 -15.70 -32.98
N ALA A 186 1.87 -16.89 -32.53
CA ALA A 186 2.78 -17.12 -31.43
C ALA A 186 4.23 -16.80 -31.79
N THR A 187 5.07 -16.63 -30.78
CA THR A 187 6.50 -16.35 -30.93
C THR A 187 7.25 -17.43 -31.71
N ASN A 188 6.72 -18.65 -31.78
CA ASN A 188 7.26 -19.75 -32.57
C ASN A 188 6.64 -19.86 -33.99
N GLY A 189 5.84 -18.88 -34.42
CA GLY A 189 5.21 -18.87 -35.75
C GLY A 189 3.88 -19.61 -35.87
N ASN A 190 3.43 -20.32 -34.83
CA ASN A 190 2.15 -21.04 -34.87
C ASN A 190 0.95 -20.11 -34.71
N THR A 191 -0.13 -20.40 -35.42
CA THR A 191 -1.45 -19.80 -35.16
C THR A 191 -2.08 -20.36 -33.87
N VAL A 192 -3.14 -19.72 -33.37
CA VAL A 192 -3.88 -20.20 -32.19
C VAL A 192 -4.33 -21.66 -32.34
N GLY A 193 -4.93 -22.03 -33.49
CA GLY A 193 -5.42 -23.39 -33.74
C GLY A 193 -4.31 -24.44 -33.81
N GLN A 194 -3.15 -24.08 -34.35
CA GLN A 194 -1.97 -24.95 -34.38
C GLN A 194 -1.33 -25.13 -33.00
N LEU A 195 -1.36 -24.08 -32.18
CA LEU A 195 -0.82 -24.11 -30.82
C LEU A 195 -1.76 -24.85 -29.85
N ILE A 196 -3.07 -24.88 -30.16
CA ILE A 196 -4.10 -25.60 -29.42
C ILE A 196 -4.92 -26.47 -30.40
N PRO A 197 -4.36 -27.61 -30.85
CA PRO A 197 -5.05 -28.51 -31.78
C PRO A 197 -6.31 -29.12 -31.15
N SER A 198 -7.31 -29.48 -31.97
CA SER A 198 -8.50 -30.21 -31.49
C SER A 198 -8.10 -31.56 -30.89
N LYS A 199 -8.85 -31.99 -29.86
CA LYS A 199 -8.63 -33.22 -29.09
C LYS A 199 -7.28 -33.31 -28.37
N SER A 200 -6.58 -32.19 -28.24
CA SER A 200 -5.29 -32.11 -27.55
C SER A 200 -5.43 -31.33 -26.25
N THR A 201 -4.68 -31.74 -25.23
CA THR A 201 -4.57 -31.04 -23.95
C THR A 201 -3.36 -30.12 -23.97
N VAL A 202 -3.54 -28.86 -23.57
CA VAL A 202 -2.48 -27.87 -23.42
C VAL A 202 -2.51 -27.25 -22.03
N ARG A 203 -1.37 -26.74 -21.58
CA ARG A 203 -1.22 -25.92 -20.38
C ARG A 203 -1.36 -24.45 -20.76
N LEU A 204 -2.39 -23.79 -20.23
CA LEU A 204 -2.60 -22.36 -20.38
C LEU A 204 -2.18 -21.64 -19.11
N LEU A 205 -1.33 -20.63 -19.27
CA LEU A 205 -0.96 -19.70 -18.19
C LEU A 205 -1.53 -18.32 -18.49
N PHE A 206 -2.23 -17.76 -17.51
CA PHE A 206 -2.77 -16.41 -17.50
C PHE A 206 -1.99 -15.59 -16.49
N ILE A 207 -1.34 -14.52 -16.94
CA ILE A 207 -0.37 -13.77 -16.12
C ILE A 207 -0.79 -12.30 -16.12
N ASN A 208 -1.28 -11.82 -14.99
CA ASN A 208 -1.51 -10.39 -14.77
C ASN A 208 -0.16 -9.67 -14.57
N PRO A 209 -0.01 -8.38 -14.97
CA PRO A 209 1.23 -7.64 -14.76
C PRO A 209 1.59 -7.39 -13.29
N ASP A 210 0.62 -7.52 -12.37
CA ASP A 210 0.87 -7.46 -10.94
C ASP A 210 1.61 -8.70 -10.41
N GLY A 211 1.74 -9.76 -11.23
CA GLY A 211 2.37 -11.03 -10.86
C GLY A 211 1.37 -12.15 -10.57
N GLY A 212 0.06 -11.88 -10.60
CA GLY A 212 -0.97 -12.90 -10.41
C GLY A 212 -1.00 -13.91 -11.56
N VAL A 213 -0.87 -15.20 -11.23
CA VAL A 213 -0.83 -16.29 -12.22
C VAL A 213 -1.94 -17.30 -11.98
N THR A 214 -2.67 -17.65 -13.05
CA THR A 214 -3.57 -18.80 -13.07
C THR A 214 -3.15 -19.79 -14.13
N GLU A 215 -3.04 -21.05 -13.73
CA GLU A 215 -2.80 -22.16 -14.63
C GLU A 215 -4.08 -22.97 -14.87
N LYS A 216 -4.32 -23.35 -16.13
CA LYS A 216 -5.38 -24.30 -16.50
C LYS A 216 -4.87 -25.30 -17.53
N LEU A 217 -5.10 -26.59 -17.25
CA LEU A 217 -5.07 -27.60 -18.29
C LEU A 217 -6.38 -27.51 -19.08
N TYR A 218 -6.27 -27.38 -20.40
CA TYR A 218 -7.41 -27.26 -21.30
C TYR A 218 -7.31 -28.30 -22.40
N THR A 219 -8.36 -29.09 -22.57
CA THR A 219 -8.51 -30.01 -23.70
C THR A 219 -9.47 -29.37 -24.69
N ARG A 220 -8.98 -29.08 -25.90
CA ARG A 220 -9.85 -28.53 -26.96
C ARG A 220 -10.79 -29.65 -27.45
N PRO A 221 -12.12 -29.42 -27.44
CA PRO A 221 -13.07 -30.39 -28.00
C PRO A 221 -12.81 -30.77 -29.46
#